data_AF-A0A432SL13-F1
#
_entry.id   AF-A0A432SL13-F1
#
_cell.length_a   1.000
_cell.length_b   1.000
_cell.length_c   1.000
_cell.angle_alpha   90.00
_cell.angle_beta   90.00
_cell.angle_gamma   90.00
#
_symmetry.space_group_name_H-M   'P 1'
#
loop_
_entity.id
_entity.type
_entity.pdbx_description
1 polymer ?
#
loop_
_entity_poly.entity_id
_entity_poly.type
_entity_poly.pdbx_seq_one_letter_code
_entity_poly.pdbx_strand_id
1 'polypeptide(L)'
;MNGFFQPLQASMVAYQKKLSQNNAVCDKTNQMFLELNLNILAYLSSADAAKLDIMGEYNIMTMGKEFAAVLASGKTGEKAQAVLLMFFLRLAEEMSIKYGTIENASLKKLHTVMTAKGYKYPDYIRAQRNFALERLSVLIRRNEELK
;
A
#
# COMPACT_ATOMS: atom_id res chain seq x y z
N MET A 1 14.93 -1.29 14.32
CA MET A 1 13.64 -0.65 13.97
C MET A 1 12.59 -1.21 14.92
N ASN A 2 11.86 -0.35 15.64
CA ASN A 2 10.73 -0.84 16.45
C ASN A 2 9.63 -1.27 15.47
N GLY A 3 9.16 -2.52 15.56
CA GLY A 3 8.32 -3.12 14.52
C GLY A 3 7.05 -2.33 14.23
N PHE A 4 6.78 -2.02 12.96
CA PHE A 4 5.68 -1.17 12.52
C PHE A 4 4.44 -2.01 12.19
N PHE A 5 4.60 -3.11 11.46
CA PHE A 5 3.47 -3.94 11.03
C PHE A 5 2.80 -4.66 12.20
N GLN A 6 3.59 -5.26 13.11
CA GLN A 6 3.08 -6.09 14.22
C GLN A 6 1.96 -5.42 15.04
N PRO A 7 2.12 -4.19 15.58
CA PRO A 7 1.05 -3.55 16.35
C PRO A 7 -0.17 -3.16 15.51
N LEU A 8 -0.03 -3.08 14.18
CA LEU A 8 -1.11 -2.69 13.28
C LEU A 8 -1.91 -3.86 12.72
N GLN A 9 -1.41 -5.11 12.79
CA GLN A 9 -2.08 -6.27 12.17
C GLN A 9 -3.53 -6.44 12.62
N ALA A 10 -3.82 -6.31 13.92
CA ALA A 10 -5.20 -6.36 14.42
C ALA A 10 -6.09 -5.23 13.86
N SER A 11 -5.53 -4.03 13.72
CA SER A 11 -6.22 -2.88 13.12
C SER A 11 -6.47 -3.07 11.63
N MET A 12 -5.55 -3.74 10.91
CA MET A 12 -5.74 -4.09 9.50
C MET A 12 -6.89 -5.07 9.32
N VAL A 13 -7.01 -6.11 10.15
CA VAL A 13 -8.15 -7.05 10.12
C VAL A 13 -9.46 -6.32 10.38
N ALA A 14 -9.51 -5.47 11.41
CA ALA A 14 -10.71 -4.71 11.75
C ALA A 14 -11.12 -3.76 10.62
N TYR A 15 -10.15 -3.05 10.04
CA TYR A 15 -10.39 -2.13 8.93
C TYR A 15 -10.82 -2.88 7.66
N GLN A 16 -10.19 -4.01 7.34
CA GLN A 16 -10.56 -4.86 6.20
C GLN A 16 -12.03 -5.29 6.29
N LYS A 17 -12.47 -5.75 7.47
CA LYS A 17 -13.87 -6.12 7.72
C LYS A 17 -14.82 -4.94 7.53
N LYS A 18 -14.44 -3.76 8.03
CA LYS A 18 -15.24 -2.55 7.85
C LYS A 18 -15.33 -2.12 6.38
N LEU A 19 -14.22 -2.22 5.65
CA LEU A 19 -14.15 -1.87 4.24
C LEU A 19 -15.02 -2.80 3.38
N SER A 20 -15.02 -4.11 3.65
CA SER A 20 -15.85 -5.06 2.91
C SER A 20 -17.35 -4.87 3.12
N GLN A 21 -17.75 -4.38 4.30
CA GLN A 21 -19.16 -4.11 4.64
C GLN A 21 -19.70 -2.80 4.05
N ASN A 22 -18.83 -1.85 3.68
CA ASN A 22 -19.22 -0.53 3.15
C ASN A 22 -19.01 -0.44 1.61
N ASN A 23 -19.03 -1.58 0.93
CA ASN A 23 -18.70 -1.72 -0.50
C ASN A 23 -19.78 -1.16 -1.47
N ALA A 24 -21.00 -0.93 -1.00
CA ALA A 24 -22.14 -0.48 -1.84
C ALA A 24 -21.96 0.90 -2.49
N VAL A 25 -20.94 1.68 -2.09
CA VAL A 25 -20.71 3.06 -2.56
C VAL A 25 -19.64 3.13 -3.68
N CYS A 26 -19.04 2.01 -4.07
CA CYS A 26 -17.89 1.97 -4.98
C CYS A 26 -18.29 1.55 -6.41
N ASP A 27 -18.20 2.48 -7.39
CA ASP A 27 -18.41 2.26 -8.84
C ASP A 27 -17.55 1.12 -9.42
N LYS A 28 -17.85 0.58 -10.61
CA LYS A 28 -17.23 -0.66 -11.15
C LYS A 28 -15.70 -0.62 -11.30
N THR A 29 -15.12 0.54 -11.65
CA THR A 29 -13.65 0.74 -11.66
C THR A 29 -13.05 0.70 -10.25
N ASN A 30 -13.87 0.99 -9.25
CA ASN A 30 -13.57 1.01 -7.83
C ASN A 30 -13.59 -0.43 -7.25
N GLN A 31 -14.30 -1.39 -7.88
CA GLN A 31 -14.37 -2.77 -7.38
C GLN A 31 -13.00 -3.49 -7.43
N MET A 32 -12.25 -3.39 -8.53
CA MET A 32 -10.92 -4.00 -8.62
C MET A 32 -9.98 -3.46 -7.53
N PHE A 33 -9.98 -2.14 -7.32
CA PHE A 33 -9.14 -1.51 -6.31
C PHE A 33 -9.60 -1.83 -4.88
N LEU A 34 -10.91 -1.97 -4.66
CA LEU A 34 -11.46 -2.46 -3.42
C LEU A 34 -10.97 -3.89 -3.12
N GLU A 35 -11.06 -4.81 -4.09
CA GLU A 35 -10.56 -6.17 -3.95
C GLU A 35 -9.06 -6.21 -3.67
N LEU A 36 -8.27 -5.39 -4.38
CA LEU A 36 -6.84 -5.25 -4.11
C LEU A 36 -6.58 -4.75 -2.69
N ASN A 37 -7.30 -3.71 -2.24
CA ASN A 37 -7.17 -3.21 -0.86
C ASN A 37 -7.48 -4.31 0.16
N LEU A 38 -8.58 -5.05 -0.02
CA LEU A 38 -8.99 -6.11 0.89
C LEU A 38 -7.96 -7.25 0.94
N ASN A 39 -7.48 -7.70 -0.21
CA ASN A 39 -6.53 -8.81 -0.30
C ASN A 39 -5.14 -8.44 0.21
N ILE A 40 -4.70 -7.21 -0.03
CA ILE A 40 -3.41 -6.72 0.47
C ILE A 40 -3.48 -6.51 1.98
N LEU A 41 -4.56 -5.94 2.51
CA LEU A 41 -4.77 -5.85 3.97
C LEU A 41 -4.75 -7.23 4.63
N ALA A 42 -5.41 -8.23 4.02
CA ALA A 42 -5.37 -9.61 4.50
C ALA A 42 -3.93 -10.13 4.59
N TYR A 43 -3.14 -9.95 3.53
CA TYR A 43 -1.74 -10.36 3.49
C TYR A 43 -0.90 -9.67 4.56
N LEU A 44 -0.98 -8.35 4.67
CA LEU A 44 -0.19 -7.59 5.65
C LEU A 44 -0.56 -7.94 7.10
N SER A 45 -1.82 -8.33 7.33
CA SER A 45 -2.29 -8.75 8.65
C SER A 45 -1.84 -10.15 9.09
N SER A 46 -1.39 -11.00 8.17
CA SER A 46 -1.04 -12.40 8.47
C SER A 46 0.41 -12.78 8.13
N ALA A 47 1.10 -11.97 7.34
CA ALA A 47 2.50 -12.18 7.01
C ALA A 47 3.43 -11.89 8.21
N ASP A 48 4.68 -12.36 8.11
CA ASP A 48 5.73 -12.04 9.07
C ASP A 48 5.99 -10.53 9.12
N ALA A 49 5.65 -9.91 10.25
CA ALA A 49 5.74 -8.47 10.43
C ALA A 49 7.19 -7.96 10.38
N ALA A 50 8.14 -8.70 10.95
CA ALA A 50 9.54 -8.30 10.96
C ALA A 50 10.11 -8.31 9.55
N LYS A 51 9.73 -9.31 8.76
CA LYS A 51 10.07 -9.37 7.34
C LYS A 51 9.47 -8.21 6.56
N LEU A 52 8.18 -7.89 6.78
CA LEU A 52 7.53 -6.75 6.13
C LEU A 52 8.18 -5.41 6.52
N ASP A 53 8.58 -5.24 7.78
CA ASP A 53 9.26 -4.03 8.27
C ASP A 53 10.59 -3.81 7.54
N ILE A 54 11.37 -4.89 7.34
CA ILE A 54 12.62 -4.85 6.58
C ILE A 54 12.35 -4.52 5.10
N MET A 55 11.33 -5.17 4.51
CA MET A 55 11.01 -5.03 3.10
C MET A 55 10.42 -3.67 2.72
N GLY A 56 9.75 -3.00 3.66
CA GLY A 56 9.04 -1.74 3.43
C GLY A 56 9.58 -0.56 4.23
N GLU A 57 10.81 -0.64 4.74
CA GLU A 57 11.40 0.35 5.66
C GLU A 57 11.23 1.80 5.19
N TYR A 58 11.59 2.12 3.94
CA TYR A 58 11.55 3.49 3.45
C TYR A 58 10.12 3.99 3.32
N ASN A 59 9.22 3.13 2.83
CA ASN A 59 7.80 3.41 2.76
C ASN A 59 7.19 3.64 4.16
N ILE A 60 7.57 2.82 5.16
CA ILE A 60 7.16 3.01 6.56
C ILE A 60 7.63 4.36 7.07
N MET A 61 8.91 4.72 6.87
CA MET A 61 9.47 5.98 7.35
C MET A 61 8.75 7.21 6.78
N THR A 62 8.26 7.13 5.54
CA THR A 62 7.75 8.29 4.80
C THR A 62 6.24 8.33 4.65
N MET A 63 5.53 7.22 4.86
CA MET A 63 4.07 7.12 4.74
C MET A 63 3.39 6.25 5.81
N GLY A 64 4.16 5.69 6.75
CA GLY A 64 3.60 4.84 7.79
C GLY A 64 2.58 5.55 8.68
N LYS A 65 2.75 6.87 8.91
CA LYS A 65 1.83 7.67 9.73
C LYS A 65 0.47 7.83 9.05
N GLU A 66 0.45 8.12 7.75
CA GLU A 66 -0.75 8.28 6.93
C GLU A 66 -1.52 6.96 6.85
N PHE A 67 -0.79 5.85 6.64
CA PHE A 67 -1.38 4.51 6.65
C PHE A 67 -2.01 4.17 8.01
N ALA A 68 -1.28 4.37 9.11
CA ALA A 68 -1.79 4.12 10.46
C ALA A 68 -3.00 5.03 10.79
N ALA A 69 -2.99 6.28 10.35
CA ALA A 69 -4.10 7.22 10.53
C ALA A 69 -5.36 6.77 9.79
N VAL A 70 -5.23 6.19 8.58
CA VAL A 70 -6.37 5.60 7.87
C VAL A 70 -6.99 4.47 8.68
N LEU A 71 -6.17 3.51 9.15
CA LEU A 71 -6.62 2.39 9.96
C LEU A 71 -7.35 2.87 11.23
N ALA A 72 -6.77 3.83 11.94
CA ALA A 72 -7.33 4.39 13.17
C ALA A 72 -8.63 5.18 12.94
N SER A 73 -8.72 5.93 11.84
CA SER A 73 -9.92 6.72 11.51
C SER A 73 -11.14 5.87 11.14
N GLY A 74 -10.89 4.66 10.61
CA GLY A 74 -11.94 3.80 10.07
C GLY A 74 -12.75 4.39 8.92
N LYS A 75 -12.29 5.45 8.25
CA LYS A 75 -12.95 6.03 7.07
C LYS A 75 -12.73 5.13 5.86
N THR A 76 -13.76 4.79 5.10
CA THR A 76 -13.68 3.85 3.95
C THR A 76 -13.87 4.51 2.58
N GLY A 77 -14.03 5.84 2.53
CA GLY A 77 -14.23 6.58 1.29
C GLY A 77 -12.98 6.69 0.41
N GLU A 78 -13.13 7.30 -0.77
CA GLU A 78 -12.09 7.37 -1.82
C GLU A 78 -10.75 7.91 -1.31
N LYS A 79 -10.75 8.95 -0.47
CA LYS A 79 -9.51 9.52 0.10
C LYS A 79 -8.73 8.51 0.93
N ALA A 80 -9.41 7.69 1.72
CA ALA A 80 -8.76 6.67 2.53
C ALA A 80 -8.23 5.53 1.64
N GLN A 81 -9.01 5.11 0.65
CA GLN A 81 -8.59 4.10 -0.32
C GLN A 81 -7.39 4.57 -1.16
N ALA A 82 -7.32 5.85 -1.52
CA ALA A 82 -6.17 6.43 -2.20
C ALA A 82 -4.88 6.27 -1.39
N VAL A 83 -4.93 6.63 -0.10
CA VAL A 83 -3.78 6.48 0.82
C VAL A 83 -3.35 5.02 0.93
N LEU A 84 -4.30 4.08 1.05
CA LEU A 84 -3.99 2.64 1.10
C LEU A 84 -3.29 2.18 -0.18
N LEU A 85 -3.89 2.46 -1.35
CA LEU A 85 -3.33 2.07 -2.64
C LEU A 85 -1.94 2.67 -2.86
N MET A 86 -1.72 3.92 -2.44
CA MET A 86 -0.41 4.55 -2.54
C MET A 86 0.61 3.86 -1.62
N PHE A 87 0.24 3.59 -0.36
CA PHE A 87 1.12 2.86 0.56
C PHE A 87 1.47 1.47 0.02
N PHE A 88 0.48 0.75 -0.52
CA PHE A 88 0.67 -0.60 -1.08
C PHE A 88 1.52 -0.59 -2.35
N LEU A 89 1.31 0.39 -3.24
CA LEU A 89 2.10 0.55 -4.45
C LEU A 89 3.56 0.83 -4.11
N ARG A 90 3.82 1.73 -3.16
CA ARG A 90 5.18 2.05 -2.70
C ARG A 90 5.85 0.88 -2.00
N LEU A 91 5.10 0.10 -1.23
CA LEU A 91 5.60 -1.13 -0.63
C LEU A 91 6.02 -2.15 -1.71
N ALA A 92 5.17 -2.36 -2.72
CA ALA A 92 5.46 -3.26 -3.83
C ALA A 92 6.67 -2.80 -4.66
N GLU A 93 6.77 -1.50 -4.93
CA GLU A 93 7.91 -0.90 -5.63
C GLU A 93 9.21 -1.04 -4.82
N GLU A 94 9.18 -0.78 -3.51
CA GLU A 94 10.34 -0.96 -2.64
C GLU A 94 10.81 -2.43 -2.60
N MET A 95 9.86 -3.38 -2.50
CA MET A 95 10.17 -4.81 -2.60
C MET A 95 10.84 -5.15 -3.94
N SER A 96 10.29 -4.63 -5.04
CA SER A 96 10.82 -4.85 -6.38
C SER A 96 12.24 -4.30 -6.53
N ILE A 97 12.53 -3.11 -5.98
CA ILE A 97 13.85 -2.48 -6.06
C ILE A 97 14.88 -3.23 -5.22
N LYS A 98 14.57 -3.51 -3.95
CA LYS A 98 15.52 -4.09 -3.00
C LYS A 98 15.76 -5.58 -3.23
N TYR A 99 14.72 -6.33 -3.61
CA TYR A 99 14.76 -7.79 -3.64
C TYR A 99 14.46 -8.39 -5.02
N GLY A 100 14.19 -7.57 -6.03
CA GLY A 100 13.88 -8.02 -7.39
C GLY A 100 12.56 -8.80 -7.53
N THR A 101 11.78 -8.94 -6.45
CA THR A 101 10.57 -9.76 -6.39
C THR A 101 9.51 -9.12 -5.50
N ILE A 102 8.23 -9.36 -5.83
CA ILE A 102 7.07 -8.95 -5.03
C ILE A 102 6.37 -10.23 -4.56
N GLU A 103 6.41 -10.51 -3.26
CA GLU A 103 6.00 -11.81 -2.71
C GLU A 103 4.49 -12.08 -2.80
N ASN A 104 3.67 -11.02 -2.67
CA ASN A 104 2.22 -11.16 -2.68
C ASN A 104 1.63 -10.92 -4.08
N ALA A 105 0.76 -11.83 -4.53
CA ALA A 105 0.12 -11.76 -5.83
C ALA A 105 -0.75 -10.49 -6.02
N SER A 106 -1.42 -10.02 -4.96
CA SER A 106 -2.24 -8.80 -5.02
C SER A 106 -1.38 -7.53 -5.05
N LEU A 107 -0.28 -7.47 -4.29
CA LEU A 107 0.72 -6.41 -4.40
C LEU A 107 1.34 -6.39 -5.81
N LYS A 108 1.70 -7.55 -6.35
CA LYS A 108 2.24 -7.68 -7.70
C LYS A 108 1.24 -7.24 -8.77
N LYS A 109 -0.04 -7.62 -8.61
CA LYS A 109 -1.13 -7.20 -9.51
C LYS A 109 -1.33 -5.69 -9.45
N LEU A 110 -1.39 -5.11 -8.24
CA LEU A 110 -1.48 -3.66 -8.03
C LEU A 110 -0.33 -2.95 -8.74
N HIS A 111 0.91 -3.37 -8.47
CA HIS A 111 2.11 -2.80 -9.09
C HIS A 111 2.06 -2.88 -10.61
N THR A 112 1.74 -4.05 -11.17
CA THR A 112 1.66 -4.27 -12.62
C THR A 112 0.61 -3.36 -13.27
N VAL A 113 -0.60 -3.28 -12.70
CA VAL A 113 -1.67 -2.43 -13.20
C VAL A 113 -1.28 -0.96 -13.10
N MET A 114 -0.71 -0.55 -11.96
CA MET A 114 -0.36 0.83 -11.68
C MET A 114 0.99 1.27 -12.26
N THR A 115 1.69 0.42 -12.99
CA THR A 115 2.88 0.78 -13.77
C THR A 115 2.67 0.57 -15.27
N ALA A 116 1.54 -0.04 -15.67
CA ALA A 116 1.21 -0.30 -17.08
C ALA A 116 1.15 0.99 -17.91
N LYS A 117 1.81 0.97 -19.07
CA LYS A 117 1.82 2.08 -20.02
C LYS A 117 0.39 2.36 -20.51
N GLY A 118 -0.05 3.61 -20.39
CA GLY A 118 -1.36 4.06 -20.89
C GLY A 118 -2.55 3.81 -19.97
N TYR A 119 -2.36 3.26 -18.77
CA TYR A 119 -3.44 3.10 -17.80
C TYR A 119 -3.94 4.47 -17.31
N LYS A 120 -5.26 4.71 -17.42
CA LYS A 120 -5.92 5.93 -16.94
C LYS A 120 -6.45 5.69 -15.53
N TYR A 121 -5.77 6.23 -14.54
CA TYR A 121 -6.21 6.17 -13.16
C TYR A 121 -7.46 7.02 -12.93
N PRO A 122 -8.33 6.61 -11.99
CA PRO A 122 -9.28 7.52 -11.38
C PRO A 122 -8.57 8.79 -10.88
N ASP A 123 -9.24 9.94 -10.97
CA ASP A 123 -8.62 11.24 -10.67
C ASP A 123 -8.02 11.32 -9.26
N TYR A 124 -8.66 10.67 -8.28
CA TYR A 124 -8.19 10.61 -6.89
C TYR A 124 -6.88 9.83 -6.69
N ILE A 125 -6.48 8.99 -7.66
CA ILE A 125 -5.23 8.22 -7.64
C ILE A 125 -4.19 8.83 -8.59
N ARG A 126 -4.62 9.53 -9.65
CA ARG A 126 -3.73 10.08 -10.68
C ARG A 126 -2.67 11.02 -10.11
N ALA A 127 -3.06 11.90 -9.19
CA ALA A 127 -2.14 12.82 -8.52
C ALA A 127 -1.08 12.11 -7.66
N GLN A 128 -1.33 10.86 -7.29
CA GLN A 128 -0.50 10.10 -6.35
C GLN A 128 0.57 9.24 -7.03
N ARG A 129 0.44 8.94 -8.33
CA ARG A 129 1.38 8.10 -9.07
C ARG A 129 2.79 8.70 -9.12
N ASN A 130 2.91 9.97 -9.49
CA ASN A 130 4.22 10.63 -9.63
C ASN A 130 4.93 10.73 -8.27
N PHE A 131 4.17 11.00 -7.21
CA PHE A 131 4.69 10.99 -5.84
C PHE A 131 5.10 9.58 -5.38
N ALA A 132 4.32 8.55 -5.71
CA ALA A 132 4.57 7.18 -5.29
C ALA A 132 5.75 6.51 -6.01
N LEU A 133 6.00 6.84 -7.29
CA LEU A 133 6.88 6.05 -8.14
C LEU A 133 8.10 6.82 -8.67
N GLU A 134 7.94 8.04 -9.21
CA GLU A 134 8.97 8.67 -10.06
C GLU A 134 10.27 9.05 -9.33
N ARG A 135 10.26 9.06 -7.98
CA ARG A 135 11.45 9.35 -7.17
C ARG A 135 11.79 8.27 -6.16
N LEU A 136 10.99 7.21 -6.07
CA LEU A 136 11.11 6.25 -4.97
C LEU A 136 12.43 5.47 -5.03
N SER A 137 12.84 5.02 -6.22
CA SER A 137 14.10 4.30 -6.42
C SER A 137 15.33 5.12 -6.04
N VAL A 138 15.38 6.38 -6.49
CA VAL A 138 16.47 7.32 -6.16
C VAL A 138 16.52 7.57 -4.66
N LEU A 139 15.36 7.73 -4.01
CA LEU A 139 15.28 8.01 -2.59
C LEU A 139 15.63 6.80 -1.71
N ILE A 140 15.19 5.59 -2.10
CA ILE A 140 15.58 4.34 -1.44
C ILE A 140 17.09 4.17 -1.51
N ARG A 141 17.68 4.29 -2.71
CA ARG A 141 19.12 4.16 -2.91
C ARG A 141 19.91 5.17 -2.07
N ARG A 142 19.48 6.44 -2.07
CA ARG A 142 20.11 7.48 -1.23
C ARG A 142 20.01 7.17 0.26
N ASN A 143 18.89 6.60 0.71
CA ASN A 143 18.73 6.21 2.11
C ASN A 143 19.63 5.02 2.49
N GLU A 144 19.87 4.09 1.57
CA GLU A 144 20.82 2.99 1.76
C GLU A 144 22.27 3.46 1.80
N GLU A 145 22.65 4.42 0.96
CA GLU A 145 24.00 5.03 0.93
C GLU A 145 24.31 5.87 2.20
N LEU A 146 23.29 6.27 2.97
CA LEU A 146 23.44 7.09 4.19
C LEU A 146 23.44 6.29 5.50
N LYS A 147 23.29 4.95 5.44
CA LYS A 147 23.34 4.06 6.60
C LYS A 147 24.74 3.51 6.84
#